data_AF-A0A645ELU6-F1
#
_entry.id   AF-A0A645ELU6-F1
#
_cell.length_a   1.000
_cell.length_b   1.000
_cell.length_c   1.000
_cell.angle_alpha   90.00
_cell.angle_beta   90.00
_cell.angle_gamma   90.00
#
_symmetry.space_group_name_H-M   'P 1'
#
loop_
_entity.id
_entity.type
_entity.pdbx_description
1 polymer ?
#
loop_
_entity_poly.entity_id
_entity_poly.type
_entity_poly.pdbx_seq_one_letter_code
_entity_poly.pdbx_strand_id
1 'polypeptide(L)'
;MKISKATALRLWDERYGDTLWVEDFDGGLMYRDAYNDREVSAVRTFGNRYALSTQLILGLFDSQKIYCGWNLHHILPKANGGTNSKDNLLCTNIITNDEAEDKTTFWIDDRNYQVQWNNQTGLHEIFLLNPSR
;
A
#
# COMPACT_ATOMS: atom_id res chain seq x y z
N MET A 1 4.61 -5.65 -13.38
CA MET A 1 3.75 -6.84 -13.70
C MET A 1 2.31 -6.38 -13.83
N LYS A 2 1.51 -6.95 -14.76
CA LYS A 2 0.09 -6.62 -14.90
C LYS A 2 -0.79 -7.72 -14.29
N ILE A 3 -1.07 -7.63 -12.99
CA ILE A 3 -2.16 -8.43 -12.38
C ILE A 3 -3.49 -7.78 -12.77
N SER A 4 -4.52 -8.59 -13.00
CA SER A 4 -5.85 -8.07 -13.33
C SER A 4 -6.50 -7.44 -12.10
N LYS A 5 -7.35 -6.41 -12.32
CA LYS A 5 -8.13 -5.78 -11.24
C LYS A 5 -8.96 -6.79 -10.46
N ALA A 6 -9.55 -7.78 -11.14
CA ALA A 6 -10.34 -8.83 -10.50
C ALA A 6 -9.51 -9.68 -9.51
N THR A 7 -8.30 -10.09 -9.91
CA THR A 7 -7.40 -10.84 -9.01
C THR A 7 -6.92 -9.99 -7.84
N ALA A 8 -6.62 -8.72 -8.08
CA ALA A 8 -6.21 -7.80 -7.03
C ALA A 8 -7.34 -7.56 -6.00
N LEU A 9 -8.57 -7.33 -6.46
CA LEU A 9 -9.72 -7.16 -5.57
C LEU A 9 -10.04 -8.43 -4.78
N ARG A 10 -9.82 -9.62 -5.36
CA ARG A 10 -9.94 -10.87 -4.60
C ARG A 10 -8.92 -10.95 -3.45
N LEU A 11 -7.67 -10.53 -3.69
CA LEU A 11 -6.65 -10.45 -2.65
C LEU A 11 -6.96 -9.38 -1.59
N TRP A 12 -7.54 -8.25 -2.00
CA TRP A 12 -8.05 -7.24 -1.08
C TRP A 12 -9.13 -7.83 -0.17
N ASP A 13 -10.16 -8.45 -0.75
CA ASP A 13 -11.28 -9.02 -0.01
C ASP A 13 -10.82 -10.14 0.95
N GLU A 14 -9.83 -10.97 0.53
CA GLU A 14 -9.20 -11.98 1.41
C GLU A 14 -8.47 -11.38 2.61
N ARG A 15 -7.88 -10.18 2.48
CA ARG A 15 -7.08 -9.53 3.55
C ARG A 15 -7.87 -8.58 4.43
N TYR A 16 -8.80 -7.83 3.84
CA TYR A 16 -9.43 -6.66 4.46
C TYR A 16 -10.96 -6.74 4.45
N GLY A 17 -11.55 -7.79 3.87
CA GLY A 17 -13.00 -7.94 3.76
C GLY A 17 -13.64 -6.83 2.93
N ASP A 18 -14.72 -6.26 3.45
CA ASP A 18 -15.51 -5.19 2.82
C ASP A 18 -14.96 -3.78 3.12
N THR A 19 -13.81 -3.68 3.79
CA THR A 19 -13.20 -2.41 4.15
C THR A 19 -12.80 -1.62 2.89
N LEU A 20 -13.26 -0.37 2.79
CA LEU A 20 -12.94 0.53 1.67
C LEU A 20 -11.62 1.26 1.84
N TRP A 21 -11.23 1.54 3.08
CA TRP A 21 -10.07 2.37 3.42
C TRP A 21 -9.12 1.59 4.31
N VAL A 22 -7.89 1.39 3.84
CA VAL A 22 -6.85 0.67 4.57
C VAL A 22 -5.54 1.43 4.41
N GLU A 23 -4.69 1.40 5.43
CA GLU A 23 -3.33 1.93 5.34
C GLU A 23 -2.37 0.76 5.04
N ASP A 24 -1.36 0.99 4.21
CA ASP A 24 -0.33 -0.01 3.94
C ASP A 24 0.68 -0.13 5.09
N PHE A 25 1.77 -0.87 4.87
CA PHE A 25 2.78 -1.12 5.91
C PHE A 25 3.55 0.13 6.38
N ASP A 26 3.52 1.23 5.61
CA ASP A 26 4.15 2.50 5.97
C ASP A 26 3.13 3.57 6.41
N GLY A 27 1.83 3.25 6.34
CA GLY A 27 0.75 4.20 6.66
C GLY A 27 0.18 4.92 5.43
N GLY A 28 0.59 4.52 4.22
CA GLY A 28 0.04 5.05 2.98
C GLY A 28 -1.42 4.65 2.81
N LEU A 29 -2.32 5.64 2.73
CA LEU A 29 -3.76 5.40 2.58
C LEU A 29 -4.06 4.70 1.25
N MET A 30 -4.96 3.73 1.26
CA MET A 30 -5.42 3.00 0.08
C MET A 30 -6.95 2.98 0.05
N TYR A 31 -7.52 3.26 -1.13
CA TYR A 31 -8.95 3.13 -1.39
C TYR A 31 -9.21 1.90 -2.27
N ARG A 32 -10.04 0.96 -1.79
CA ARG A 32 -10.31 -0.34 -2.43
C ARG A 32 -10.50 -0.26 -3.95
N ASP A 33 -11.33 0.68 -4.42
CA ASP A 33 -11.69 0.74 -5.84
C ASP A 33 -10.65 1.45 -6.73
N ALA A 34 -9.64 2.11 -6.12
CA ALA A 34 -8.55 2.84 -6.78
C ALA A 34 -7.36 1.95 -7.22
N TYR A 35 -7.63 0.70 -7.56
CA TYR A 35 -6.59 -0.21 -8.05
C TYR A 35 -5.94 0.31 -9.35
N ASN A 36 -4.62 0.47 -9.35
CA ASN A 36 -3.81 1.05 -10.42
C ASN A 36 -4.24 2.47 -10.84
N ASP A 37 -4.88 3.24 -9.94
CA ASP A 37 -5.28 4.61 -10.22
C ASP A 37 -4.56 5.57 -9.27
N ARG A 38 -3.48 6.20 -9.76
CA ARG A 38 -2.65 7.10 -8.96
C ARG A 38 -3.27 8.47 -8.70
N GLU A 39 -4.31 8.83 -9.45
CA GLU A 39 -4.92 10.16 -9.40
C GLU A 39 -6.07 10.24 -8.39
N VAL A 40 -6.60 9.09 -7.98
CA VAL A 40 -7.59 9.02 -6.90
C VAL A 40 -6.94 9.51 -5.61
N SER A 41 -7.58 10.52 -5.03
CA SER A 41 -7.17 11.11 -3.77
C SER A 41 -8.37 11.27 -2.85
N ALA A 42 -8.08 11.34 -1.56
CA ALA A 42 -9.02 11.55 -0.49
C ALA A 42 -8.66 12.81 0.28
N VAL A 43 -9.59 13.26 1.12
CA VAL A 43 -9.33 14.21 2.19
C VAL A 43 -9.65 13.56 3.53
N ARG A 44 -8.93 13.97 4.56
CA ARG A 44 -9.27 13.61 5.94
C ARG A 44 -10.48 14.44 6.36
N THR A 45 -11.51 13.76 6.84
CA THR A 45 -12.74 14.35 7.39
C THR A 45 -12.76 14.17 8.91
N PHE A 46 -13.76 14.75 9.58
CA PHE A 46 -13.88 14.68 11.04
C PHE A 46 -13.90 13.23 11.57
N GLY A 47 -13.19 12.99 12.66
CA GLY A 47 -13.18 11.69 13.35
C GLY A 47 -12.38 10.58 12.65
N ASN A 48 -11.22 10.92 12.07
CA ASN A 48 -10.33 9.97 11.37
C ASN A 48 -11.00 9.22 10.22
N ARG A 49 -11.98 9.84 9.56
CA ARG A 49 -12.63 9.29 8.37
C ARG A 49 -12.04 9.88 7.11
N TYR A 50 -12.16 9.16 6.01
CA TYR A 50 -11.72 9.61 4.70
C TYR A 50 -12.92 9.74 3.77
N ALA A 51 -12.87 10.74 2.90
CA ALA A 51 -13.81 10.90 1.79
C ALA A 51 -13.02 11.12 0.50
N LEU A 52 -13.52 10.59 -0.62
CA LEU A 52 -12.93 10.87 -1.93
C LEU A 52 -12.92 12.38 -2.18
N SER A 53 -11.79 12.87 -2.69
CA SER A 53 -11.65 14.28 -3.01
C SER A 53 -12.50 14.62 -4.22
N THR A 54 -13.22 15.72 -4.13
CA THR A 54 -13.97 16.32 -5.24
C THR A 54 -13.64 17.80 -5.26
N GLN A 55 -13.83 18.46 -6.40
CA GLN A 55 -13.59 19.91 -6.50
C GLN A 55 -14.39 20.70 -5.47
N LEU A 56 -15.61 20.25 -5.16
CA LEU A 56 -16.44 20.82 -4.10
C LEU A 56 -15.80 20.66 -2.72
N ILE A 57 -15.43 19.43 -2.34
CA ILE A 57 -14.87 19.15 -1.00
C ILE A 57 -13.54 19.87 -0.79
N LEU A 58 -12.67 19.91 -1.80
CA LEU A 58 -11.37 20.59 -1.73
C LEU A 58 -11.50 22.11 -1.58
N GLY A 59 -12.59 22.71 -2.08
CA GLY A 59 -12.85 24.14 -1.89
C GLY A 59 -13.48 24.48 -0.54
N LEU A 60 -14.11 23.51 0.13
CA LEU A 60 -14.80 23.71 1.41
C LEU A 60 -13.88 23.53 2.61
N PHE A 61 -12.96 22.59 2.50
CA PHE A 61 -12.00 22.28 3.54
C PHE A 61 -10.64 22.53 2.91
N ASP A 62 -9.85 23.46 3.46
CA ASP A 62 -8.44 23.69 3.10
C ASP A 62 -7.60 22.44 3.47
N SER A 63 -7.91 21.35 2.80
CA SER A 63 -7.52 19.99 3.12
C SER A 63 -6.49 19.55 2.11
N GLN A 64 -5.41 19.02 2.63
CA GLN A 64 -4.40 18.38 1.81
C GLN A 64 -5.00 17.16 1.11
N LYS A 65 -4.73 17.04 -0.20
CA LYS A 65 -5.02 15.82 -0.95
C LYS A 65 -4.13 14.70 -0.44
N ILE A 66 -4.73 13.55 -0.18
CA ILE A 66 -4.05 12.32 0.19
C ILE A 66 -4.26 11.33 -0.96
N TYR A 67 -3.24 11.04 -1.75
CA TYR A 67 -3.36 10.07 -2.84
C TYR A 67 -3.53 8.66 -2.28
N CYS A 68 -4.53 7.94 -2.78
CA CYS A 68 -4.95 6.66 -2.21
C CYS A 68 -5.11 5.55 -3.26
N GLY A 69 -4.48 5.74 -4.43
CA GLY A 69 -4.24 4.69 -5.40
C GLY A 69 -3.35 3.59 -4.85
N TRP A 70 -3.65 2.34 -5.20
CA TRP A 70 -2.87 1.19 -4.74
C TRP A 70 -2.67 0.15 -5.84
N ASN A 71 -1.67 -0.70 -5.66
CA ASN A 71 -1.40 -1.84 -6.52
C ASN A 71 -0.78 -2.98 -5.70
N LEU A 72 -0.31 -4.04 -6.37
CA LEU A 72 0.30 -5.18 -5.70
C LEU A 72 1.82 -5.07 -5.74
N HIS A 73 2.43 -5.06 -4.55
CA HIS A 73 3.87 -5.09 -4.36
C HIS A 73 4.35 -6.54 -4.15
N HIS A 74 5.52 -6.87 -4.69
CA HIS A 74 6.19 -8.14 -4.43
C HIS A 74 7.07 -8.00 -3.20
N ILE A 75 6.75 -8.70 -2.10
CA ILE A 75 7.52 -8.58 -0.84
C ILE A 75 8.99 -8.92 -1.09
N LEU A 76 9.27 -10.10 -1.64
CA LEU A 76 10.56 -10.38 -2.26
C LEU A 76 10.47 -10.03 -3.74
N PRO A 77 11.33 -9.13 -4.27
CA PRO A 77 11.37 -8.79 -5.68
C PRO A 77 11.63 -10.00 -6.57
N LYS A 78 11.07 -9.99 -7.79
CA LYS A 78 11.28 -11.09 -8.76
C LYS A 78 12.75 -11.27 -9.16
N ALA A 79 13.48 -10.17 -9.27
CA ALA A 79 14.92 -10.19 -9.55
C ALA A 79 15.70 -10.96 -8.46
N ASN A 80 15.13 -11.10 -7.27
CA ASN A 80 15.72 -11.73 -6.10
C ASN A 80 15.08 -13.09 -5.78
N GLY A 81 14.34 -13.69 -6.71
CA GLY A 81 13.70 -15.00 -6.54
C GLY A 81 12.25 -14.94 -6.03
N GLY A 82 11.66 -13.74 -5.95
CA GLY A 82 10.25 -13.55 -5.65
C GLY A 82 9.30 -14.21 -6.64
N THR A 83 8.12 -14.59 -6.17
CA THR A 83 7.09 -15.26 -6.98
C THR A 83 5.79 -14.46 -7.05
N ASN A 84 4.87 -14.89 -7.91
CA ASN A 84 3.49 -14.36 -7.95
C ASN A 84 2.55 -15.06 -6.95
N SER A 85 3.09 -15.83 -6.00
CA SER A 85 2.26 -16.41 -4.94
C SER A 85 1.59 -15.30 -4.13
N LYS A 86 0.36 -15.54 -3.67
CA LYS A 86 -0.39 -14.60 -2.82
C LYS A 86 0.39 -14.21 -1.55
N ASP A 87 1.22 -15.12 -1.03
CA ASP A 87 2.00 -14.89 0.18
C ASP A 87 3.20 -13.96 -0.07
N ASN A 88 3.59 -13.76 -1.32
CA ASN A 88 4.62 -12.80 -1.75
C ASN A 88 4.02 -11.51 -2.33
N LEU A 89 2.70 -11.35 -2.29
CA LEU A 89 1.99 -10.18 -2.84
C LEU A 89 1.31 -9.40 -1.72
N LEU A 90 1.59 -8.10 -1.66
CA LEU A 90 1.04 -7.17 -0.69
C LEU A 90 0.22 -6.08 -1.40
N CYS A 91 -0.94 -5.72 -0.84
CA CYS A 91 -1.64 -4.51 -1.29
C CYS A 91 -0.92 -3.29 -0.70
N THR A 92 -0.44 -2.41 -1.56
CA THR A 92 0.45 -1.29 -1.17
C THR A 92 0.04 -0.03 -1.92
N ASN A 93 0.13 1.14 -1.28
CA ASN A 93 -0.08 2.41 -1.96
C ASN A 93 0.91 2.53 -3.13
N ILE A 94 0.46 3.11 -4.26
CA ILE A 94 1.29 3.18 -5.47
C ILE A 94 2.60 3.93 -5.19
N ILE A 95 2.55 5.02 -4.41
CA ILE A 95 3.73 5.82 -4.09
C ILE A 95 4.68 5.01 -3.20
N THR A 96 4.17 4.37 -2.15
CA THR A 96 4.97 3.47 -1.30
C THR A 96 5.62 2.34 -2.12
N ASN A 97 4.89 1.76 -3.07
CA ASN A 97 5.42 0.71 -3.94
C ASN A 97 6.49 1.26 -4.90
N ASP A 98 6.27 2.46 -5.46
CA ASP A 98 7.24 3.16 -6.31
C ASP A 98 8.54 3.49 -5.56
N GLU A 99 8.51 3.76 -4.25
CA GLU A 99 9.73 3.97 -3.44
C GLU A 99 10.48 2.65 -3.16
N ALA A 100 9.73 1.59 -2.83
CA ALA A 100 10.26 0.27 -2.56
C ALA A 100 10.90 -0.38 -3.82
N GLU A 101 10.28 -0.20 -4.99
CA GLU A 101 10.72 -0.77 -6.27
C GLU A 101 11.04 -2.28 -6.16
N ASP A 102 12.12 -2.72 -6.79
CA ASP A 102 12.68 -4.07 -6.70
C ASP A 102 13.79 -4.16 -5.63
N LYS A 103 13.76 -3.30 -4.60
CA LYS A 103 14.78 -3.26 -3.54
C LYS A 103 14.43 -4.20 -2.39
N THR A 104 15.45 -4.81 -1.78
CA THR A 104 15.28 -5.58 -0.52
C THR A 104 15.60 -4.74 0.71
N THR A 105 16.14 -3.54 0.55
CA THR A 105 16.33 -2.54 1.61
C THR A 105 16.09 -1.17 0.99
N PHE A 106 15.19 -0.39 1.58
CA PHE A 106 14.72 0.87 1.00
C PHE A 106 14.25 1.83 2.08
N TRP A 107 14.21 3.11 1.74
CA TRP A 107 13.73 4.17 2.61
C TRP A 107 12.42 4.70 2.07
N ILE A 108 11.46 4.92 2.96
CA ILE A 108 10.26 5.71 2.66
C ILE A 108 10.24 6.81 3.71
N ASP A 109 10.32 8.05 3.24
CA ASP A 109 10.67 9.20 4.08
C ASP A 109 11.90 8.87 4.96
N ASP A 110 11.81 9.07 6.27
CA ASP A 110 12.89 8.82 7.23
C ASP A 110 12.87 7.40 7.84
N ARG A 111 12.11 6.46 7.24
CA ARG A 111 11.95 5.09 7.74
C ARG A 111 12.65 4.11 6.82
N ASN A 112 13.53 3.30 7.41
CA ASN A 112 14.29 2.29 6.68
C ASN A 112 13.62 0.92 6.81
N TYR A 113 13.34 0.27 5.69
CA TYR A 113 12.69 -1.02 5.62
C TYR A 113 13.62 -2.06 5.02
N GLN A 114 13.46 -3.32 5.44
CA GLN A 114 14.17 -4.44 4.86
C GLN A 114 13.29 -5.67 4.73
N VAL A 115 13.40 -6.31 3.57
CA VAL A 115 12.80 -7.62 3.30
C VAL A 115 13.64 -8.68 4.02
N GLN A 116 13.02 -9.42 4.94
CA GLN A 116 13.69 -10.48 5.70
C GLN A 116 12.87 -11.77 5.70
N TRP A 117 13.56 -12.89 5.84
CA TRP A 117 12.92 -14.18 6.09
C TRP A 117 12.43 -14.27 7.53
N ASN A 118 11.15 -14.49 7.72
CA ASN A 118 10.56 -14.72 9.03
C ASN A 118 10.49 -16.23 9.32
N ASN A 119 11.30 -16.70 10.28
CA ASN A 119 11.35 -18.11 10.68
C ASN A 119 10.06 -18.64 11.33
N GLN A 120 9.19 -17.76 11.84
CA GLN A 120 7.94 -18.15 12.48
C GLN A 120 6.85 -18.41 11.44
N THR A 121 6.77 -17.59 10.40
CA THR A 121 5.77 -17.71 9.32
C THR A 121 6.29 -18.53 8.15
N GLY A 122 7.60 -18.68 8.00
CA GLY A 122 8.23 -19.34 6.87
C GLY A 122 8.07 -18.55 5.56
N LEU A 123 7.99 -17.21 5.65
CA LEU A 123 7.74 -16.31 4.53
C LEU A 123 8.71 -15.12 4.57
N HIS A 124 8.85 -14.44 3.42
CA HIS A 124 9.49 -13.12 3.39
C HIS A 124 8.48 -12.05 3.82
N GLU A 125 8.94 -11.13 4.66
CA GLU A 125 8.16 -10.02 5.19
C GLU A 125 8.98 -8.73 5.17
N ILE A 126 8.31 -7.58 5.20
CA ILE A 126 8.95 -6.27 5.23
C ILE A 126 9.02 -5.80 6.68
N PHE A 127 10.22 -5.52 7.18
CA PHE A 127 10.46 -5.06 8.55
C PHE A 127 10.95 -3.62 8.56
N LEU A 128 10.37 -2.79 9.44
CA LEU A 128 10.93 -1.49 9.80
C LEU A 128 12.20 -1.71 10.64
N LEU A 129 13.32 -1.16 10.17
CA LEU A 129 14.60 -1.19 10.87
C LEU A 129 14.67 -0.03 11.86
N ASN A 130 15.16 -0.31 13.07
CA ASN A 130 15.32 0.66 14.16
C ASN A 130 14.05 1.50 14.42
N PRO A 131 12.90 0.86 14.71
CA PRO A 131 11.71 1.62 15.09
C PRO A 131 12.06 2.52 16.28
N SER A 132 11.84 3.82 16.14
CA SER A 132 12.01 4.79 17.23
C SER A 132 11.27 4.25 18.46
N ARG A 133 12.02 3.98 19.53
CA ARG A 133 11.48 3.47 20.80
C ARG A 133 10.60 4.51 21.49
#